data_AF-A0A7W1YEJ4-F1
#
_entry.id   AF-A0A7W1YEJ4-F1
#
_cell.length_a   1.000
_cell.length_b   1.000
_cell.length_c   1.000
_cell.angle_alpha   90.00
_cell.angle_beta   90.00
_cell.angle_gamma   90.00
#
_symmetry.space_group_name_H-M   'P 1'
#
loop_
_entity.id
_entity.type
_entity.pdbx_description
1 polymer ?
#
loop_
_entity_poly.entity_id
_entity_poly.type
_entity_poly.pdbx_seq_one_letter_code
_entity_poly.pdbx_strand_id
1 'polypeptide(L)'
;VILPHNKHPEGTTDQSMRNLVYPLNWDEIFQYVGFPAFLKPYSGGGWKHVYKGHSPEEFFHFYNQTGDLCMTLQHGVEFEEYYRCYAVGQEKVHVMKYDPKAPFHERYVKGNPPPSSEKLHQRIVDDSLTLCRALGYDLNTVEFAVEGGVPYAIDFMNPAPDADINSVGKENFDWIVNAVAEMAIKMAESDYNPASELRWAAFLNGAPAPGKVAAGKK
;
A
#
# COMPACT_ATOMS: atom_id res chain seq x y z
N VAL A 1 -7.16 -6.13 -11.34
CA VAL A 1 -7.01 -7.57 -11.66
C VAL A 1 -5.54 -7.95 -11.48
N ILE A 2 -5.25 -9.09 -10.83
CA ILE A 2 -3.88 -9.65 -10.82
C ILE A 2 -3.69 -10.50 -12.08
N LEU A 3 -2.55 -10.35 -12.74
CA LEU A 3 -2.23 -11.02 -13.98
C LEU A 3 -1.06 -11.99 -13.75
N PRO A 4 -1.07 -13.15 -14.42
CA PRO A 4 0.04 -14.08 -14.39
C PRO A 4 1.29 -13.43 -15.01
N HIS A 5 2.40 -14.14 -14.90
CA HIS A 5 3.64 -13.73 -15.56
C HIS A 5 3.50 -13.92 -17.08
N ASN A 6 4.06 -13.03 -17.89
CA ASN A 6 4.11 -13.24 -19.33
C ASN A 6 5.07 -14.40 -19.69
N LYS A 7 6.20 -14.48 -18.98
CA LYS A 7 7.16 -15.59 -19.03
C LYS A 7 7.18 -16.25 -17.66
N HIS A 8 7.21 -17.59 -17.62
CA HIS A 8 7.38 -18.30 -16.35
C HIS A 8 8.64 -17.85 -15.60
N PRO A 9 8.52 -17.59 -14.28
CA PRO A 9 9.69 -17.39 -13.42
C PRO A 9 10.67 -18.56 -13.50
N GLU A 10 11.94 -18.26 -13.26
CA GLU A 10 13.00 -19.27 -13.24
C GLU A 10 12.65 -20.43 -12.29
N GLY A 11 12.89 -21.67 -12.74
CA GLY A 11 12.59 -22.88 -11.97
C GLY A 11 11.10 -23.28 -11.92
N THR A 12 10.21 -22.56 -12.61
CA THR A 12 8.78 -22.89 -12.70
C THR A 12 8.40 -23.43 -14.08
N THR A 13 7.27 -24.15 -14.13
CA THR A 13 6.69 -24.72 -15.36
C THR A 13 5.17 -24.55 -15.34
N ASP A 14 4.48 -24.95 -16.41
CA ASP A 14 3.00 -24.99 -16.42
C ASP A 14 2.41 -25.79 -15.25
N GLN A 15 3.12 -26.82 -14.76
CA GLN A 15 2.69 -27.62 -13.61
C GLN A 15 2.73 -26.83 -12.29
N SER A 16 3.62 -25.83 -12.18
CA SER A 16 3.65 -24.89 -11.07
C SER A 16 2.39 -24.01 -11.05
N MET A 17 1.81 -23.76 -12.23
CA MET A 17 0.62 -22.93 -12.44
C MET A 17 -0.65 -23.75 -12.71
N ARG A 18 -0.70 -25.03 -12.29
CA ARG A 18 -1.80 -25.97 -12.63
C ARG A 18 -3.21 -25.51 -12.22
N ASN A 19 -3.33 -24.57 -11.30
CA ASN A 19 -4.60 -23.98 -10.84
C ASN A 19 -4.92 -22.63 -11.51
N LEU A 20 -4.05 -22.14 -12.39
CA LEU A 20 -4.31 -20.96 -13.21
C LEU A 20 -5.20 -21.37 -14.39
N VAL A 21 -6.35 -20.72 -14.51
CA VAL A 21 -7.18 -20.82 -15.71
C VAL A 21 -6.43 -20.11 -16.85
N TYR A 22 -6.12 -20.84 -17.93
CA TYR A 22 -5.41 -20.30 -19.09
C TYR A 22 -5.89 -20.95 -20.40
N PRO A 23 -6.02 -20.20 -21.53
CA PRO A 23 -5.80 -18.75 -21.65
C PRO A 23 -6.82 -17.94 -20.84
N LEU A 24 -6.42 -16.73 -20.44
CA LEU A 24 -7.32 -15.81 -19.75
C LEU A 24 -8.42 -15.29 -20.68
N ASN A 25 -9.59 -15.03 -20.12
CA ASN A 25 -10.66 -14.31 -20.81
C ASN A 25 -10.33 -12.82 -20.84
N TRP A 26 -9.54 -12.40 -21.83
CA TRP A 26 -9.05 -11.03 -21.93
C TRP A 26 -10.17 -10.01 -22.13
N ASP A 27 -11.20 -10.34 -22.91
CA ASP A 27 -12.34 -9.45 -23.16
C ASP A 27 -13.07 -9.10 -21.86
N GLU A 28 -13.31 -10.11 -21.02
CA GLU A 28 -13.93 -9.91 -19.69
C GLU A 28 -13.03 -9.06 -18.78
N ILE A 29 -11.72 -9.31 -18.78
CA ILE A 29 -10.76 -8.51 -17.98
C ILE A 29 -10.78 -7.04 -18.43
N PHE A 30 -10.71 -6.78 -19.74
CA PHE A 30 -10.71 -5.42 -20.27
C PHE A 30 -12.05 -4.72 -20.06
N GLN A 31 -13.17 -5.43 -20.21
CA GLN A 31 -14.49 -4.89 -19.92
C GLN A 31 -14.66 -4.56 -18.43
N TYR A 32 -14.14 -5.40 -17.54
CA TYR A 32 -14.20 -5.19 -16.10
C TYR A 32 -13.33 -4.01 -15.63
N VAL A 33 -12.10 -3.90 -16.13
CA VAL A 33 -11.17 -2.84 -15.74
C VAL A 33 -11.50 -1.51 -16.44
N GLY A 34 -11.83 -1.55 -17.72
CA GLY A 34 -11.95 -0.36 -18.57
C GLY A 34 -10.60 0.29 -18.91
N PHE A 35 -10.63 1.29 -19.80
CA PHE A 35 -9.48 2.11 -20.18
C PHE A 35 -9.77 3.61 -19.99
N PRO A 36 -8.74 4.45 -19.70
CA PRO A 36 -7.32 4.09 -19.56
C PRO A 36 -7.07 3.19 -18.35
N ALA A 37 -5.98 2.43 -18.39
CA ALA A 37 -5.60 1.50 -17.34
C ALA A 37 -4.11 1.58 -17.03
N PHE A 38 -3.75 1.35 -15.77
CA PHE A 38 -2.36 1.20 -15.33
C PHE A 38 -1.99 -0.28 -15.23
N LEU A 39 -0.90 -0.65 -15.90
CA LEU A 39 -0.22 -1.93 -15.75
C LEU A 39 1.03 -1.70 -14.89
N LYS A 40 1.08 -2.34 -13.72
CA LYS A 40 2.21 -2.21 -12.78
C LYS A 40 2.52 -3.53 -12.07
N PRO A 41 3.76 -3.80 -11.63
CA PRO A 41 4.07 -5.00 -10.86
C PRO A 41 3.22 -5.07 -9.58
N TYR A 42 2.81 -6.27 -9.16
CA TYR A 42 2.10 -6.44 -7.88
C TYR A 42 2.99 -6.04 -6.70
N SER A 43 4.29 -6.32 -6.82
CA SER A 43 5.33 -6.00 -5.86
C SER A 43 6.44 -5.30 -6.61
N GLY A 44 6.49 -3.98 -6.48
CA GLY A 44 7.45 -3.13 -7.18
C GLY A 44 7.70 -1.84 -6.40
N GLY A 45 8.68 -1.06 -6.86
CA GLY A 45 9.02 0.21 -6.24
C GLY A 45 9.69 1.14 -7.23
N GLY A 46 9.73 2.43 -6.90
CA GLY A 46 10.42 3.44 -7.70
C GLY A 46 9.86 3.63 -9.11
N TRP A 47 8.55 3.39 -9.31
CA TRP A 47 7.85 3.61 -10.59
C TRP A 47 8.37 2.77 -11.76
N LYS A 48 9.13 1.70 -11.49
CA LYS A 48 9.63 0.79 -12.51
C LYS A 48 8.50 -0.07 -13.07
N HIS A 49 8.47 -0.21 -14.40
CA HIS A 49 7.46 -1.00 -15.12
C HIS A 49 6.02 -0.57 -14.85
N VAL A 50 5.79 0.72 -14.59
CA VAL A 50 4.45 1.31 -14.50
C VAL A 50 4.12 1.90 -15.86
N TYR A 51 3.07 1.37 -16.51
CA TYR A 51 2.63 1.78 -17.83
C TYR A 51 1.18 2.25 -17.77
N LYS A 52 0.86 3.34 -18.47
CA LYS A 52 -0.53 3.76 -18.72
C LYS A 52 -0.89 3.37 -20.15
N GLY A 53 -1.90 2.52 -20.32
CA GLY A 53 -2.41 2.08 -21.61
C GLY A 53 -3.85 2.55 -21.85
N HIS A 54 -4.21 2.72 -23.11
CA HIS A 54 -5.52 3.22 -23.56
C HIS A 54 -6.31 2.22 -24.40
N SER A 55 -5.71 1.07 -24.71
CA SER A 55 -6.36 0.02 -25.51
C SER A 55 -5.78 -1.37 -25.19
N PRO A 56 -6.48 -2.46 -25.61
CA PRO A 56 -5.96 -3.82 -25.54
C PRO A 56 -4.60 -3.99 -26.24
N GLU A 57 -4.39 -3.31 -27.36
CA GLU A 57 -3.14 -3.37 -28.13
C GLU A 57 -1.97 -2.77 -27.34
N GLU A 58 -2.17 -1.60 -26.73
CA GLU A 58 -1.16 -0.98 -25.85
C GLU A 58 -0.91 -1.86 -24.62
N PHE A 59 -1.95 -2.44 -24.04
CA PHE A 59 -1.81 -3.37 -22.93
C PHE A 59 -0.88 -4.54 -23.30
N PHE A 60 -1.14 -5.25 -24.42
CA PHE A 60 -0.30 -6.38 -24.82
C PHE A 60 1.11 -5.94 -25.17
N HIS A 61 1.28 -4.75 -25.77
CA HIS A 61 2.60 -4.18 -26.01
C HIS A 61 3.40 -4.06 -24.70
N PHE A 62 2.82 -3.49 -23.64
CA PHE A 62 3.49 -3.36 -22.34
C PHE A 62 3.65 -4.69 -21.62
N TYR A 63 2.58 -5.49 -21.53
CA TYR A 63 2.58 -6.78 -20.84
C TYR A 63 3.64 -7.73 -21.40
N ASN A 64 3.85 -7.73 -22.71
CA ASN A 64 4.86 -8.58 -23.33
C ASN A 64 6.30 -8.23 -22.95
N GLN A 65 6.54 -7.01 -22.45
CA GLN A 65 7.85 -6.52 -22.00
C GLN A 65 8.10 -6.80 -20.50
N THR A 66 7.12 -7.34 -19.78
CA THR A 66 7.20 -7.53 -18.31
C THR A 66 7.94 -8.79 -17.90
N GLY A 67 8.27 -9.68 -18.85
CA GLY A 67 9.03 -10.89 -18.58
C GLY A 67 8.36 -11.77 -17.52
N ASP A 68 9.08 -12.03 -16.43
CA ASP A 68 8.65 -12.85 -15.30
C ASP A 68 8.07 -12.03 -14.14
N LEU A 69 7.67 -10.78 -14.37
CA LEU A 69 6.97 -9.99 -13.35
C LEU A 69 5.50 -10.42 -13.27
N CYS A 70 5.00 -10.61 -12.05
CA CYS A 70 3.55 -10.71 -11.82
C CYS A 70 2.98 -9.29 -11.77
N MET A 71 1.98 -9.05 -12.61
CA MET A 71 1.46 -7.71 -12.88
C MET A 71 0.07 -7.51 -12.29
N THR A 72 -0.32 -6.25 -12.15
CA THR A 72 -1.66 -5.82 -11.81
C THR A 72 -2.15 -4.85 -12.87
N LEU A 73 -3.38 -5.06 -13.34
CA LEU A 73 -4.09 -4.15 -14.22
C LEU A 73 -5.18 -3.44 -13.41
N GLN A 74 -5.13 -2.12 -13.37
CA GLN A 74 -5.99 -1.26 -12.57
C GLN A 74 -6.62 -0.18 -13.45
N HIS A 75 -7.87 0.20 -13.18
CA HIS A 75 -8.52 1.32 -13.85
C HIS A 75 -7.71 2.60 -13.60
N GLY A 76 -7.55 3.42 -14.65
CA GLY A 76 -6.86 4.70 -14.57
C GLY A 76 -7.77 5.76 -13.99
N VAL A 77 -7.63 6.04 -12.70
CA VAL A 77 -8.33 7.15 -12.02
C VAL A 77 -7.84 8.49 -12.58
N GLU A 78 -8.73 9.28 -13.17
CA GLU A 78 -8.42 10.62 -13.66
C GLU A 78 -8.68 11.64 -12.56
N PHE A 79 -7.63 11.93 -11.79
CA PHE A 79 -7.78 12.68 -10.54
C PHE A 79 -7.68 14.20 -10.69
N GLU A 80 -8.47 14.93 -9.90
CA GLU A 80 -8.35 16.38 -9.72
C GLU A 80 -7.44 16.73 -8.54
N GLU A 81 -7.35 15.85 -7.54
CA GLU A 81 -6.53 16.02 -6.35
C GLU A 81 -5.76 14.75 -6.05
N TYR A 82 -4.57 14.89 -5.47
CA TYR A 82 -3.75 13.76 -5.11
C TYR A 82 -3.05 14.03 -3.78
N TYR A 83 -3.06 13.03 -2.91
CA TYR A 83 -2.54 13.11 -1.55
C TYR A 83 -1.64 11.93 -1.26
N ARG A 84 -0.53 12.21 -0.58
CA ARG A 84 0.28 11.19 0.10
C ARG A 84 0.14 11.45 1.59
N CYS A 85 -0.18 10.42 2.35
CA CYS A 85 -0.49 10.57 3.78
C CYS A 85 0.47 9.72 4.60
N TYR A 86 1.17 10.31 5.56
CA TYR A 86 1.82 9.49 6.59
C TYR A 86 0.76 8.95 7.53
N ALA A 87 0.86 7.67 7.88
CA ALA A 87 0.10 7.06 8.97
C ALA A 87 1.09 6.51 9.98
N VAL A 88 0.96 6.93 11.25
CA VAL A 88 1.89 6.60 12.34
C VAL A 88 1.11 6.09 13.55
N GLY A 89 1.58 4.97 14.12
CA GLY A 89 1.03 4.30 15.29
C GLY A 89 -0.42 3.82 15.12
N GLN A 90 -0.91 3.71 13.89
CA GLN A 90 -2.32 3.42 13.59
C GLN A 90 -3.30 4.44 14.23
N GLU A 91 -2.83 5.66 14.52
CA GLU A 91 -3.58 6.68 15.26
C GLU A 91 -3.44 8.09 14.67
N LYS A 92 -2.28 8.44 14.12
CA LYS A 92 -2.00 9.77 13.55
C LYS A 92 -1.90 9.69 12.04
N VAL A 93 -2.52 10.65 11.36
CA VAL A 93 -2.40 10.81 9.91
C VAL A 93 -1.97 12.23 9.59
N HIS A 94 -0.99 12.37 8.70
CA HIS A 94 -0.58 13.65 8.13
C HIS A 94 -0.86 13.66 6.64
N VAL A 95 -1.85 14.43 6.22
CA VAL A 95 -2.29 14.52 4.83
C VAL A 95 -1.44 15.56 4.10
N MET A 96 -0.72 15.13 3.05
CA MET A 96 0.14 16.00 2.25
C MET A 96 -0.37 16.04 0.81
N LYS A 97 -0.66 17.24 0.29
CA LYS A 97 -0.93 17.45 -1.13
C LYS A 97 0.30 17.06 -1.92
N TYR A 98 0.10 16.20 -2.90
CA TYR A 98 1.17 15.61 -3.69
C TYR A 98 0.82 15.64 -5.17
N ASP A 99 1.78 15.96 -6.03
CA ASP A 99 1.61 15.91 -7.49
C ASP A 99 2.58 14.88 -8.09
N PRO A 100 2.12 13.67 -8.45
CA PRO A 100 2.98 12.65 -9.03
C PRO A 100 3.49 13.01 -10.43
N LYS A 101 2.85 13.97 -11.12
CA LYS A 101 3.22 14.41 -12.48
C LYS A 101 4.34 15.46 -12.45
N ALA A 102 4.55 16.12 -11.31
CA ALA A 102 5.60 17.11 -11.14
C ALA A 102 7.01 16.48 -11.09
N PRO A 103 8.07 17.27 -11.39
CA PRO A 103 9.45 16.90 -11.10
C PRO A 103 9.61 16.44 -9.64
N PHE A 104 10.51 15.47 -9.40
CA PHE A 104 10.62 14.80 -8.09
C PHE A 104 10.65 15.75 -6.88
N HIS A 105 11.42 16.85 -6.97
CA HIS A 105 11.59 17.83 -5.89
C HIS A 105 10.41 18.81 -5.72
N GLU A 106 9.42 18.77 -6.60
CA GLU A 106 8.22 19.62 -6.56
C GLU A 106 6.95 18.82 -6.22
N ARG A 107 7.07 17.48 -6.09
CA ARG A 107 5.90 16.61 -5.89
C ARG A 107 5.21 16.88 -4.57
N TYR A 108 5.94 17.22 -3.50
CA TYR A 108 5.31 17.71 -2.27
C TYR A 108 4.93 19.18 -2.46
N VAL A 109 3.63 19.46 -2.56
CA VAL A 109 3.14 20.78 -2.95
C VAL A 109 3.40 21.78 -1.84
N LYS A 110 4.13 22.86 -2.15
CA LYS A 110 4.48 23.92 -1.20
C LYS A 110 3.22 24.56 -0.60
N GLY A 111 3.26 24.81 0.71
CA GLY A 111 2.13 25.34 1.48
C GLY A 111 1.03 24.31 1.78
N ASN A 112 1.18 23.06 1.32
CA ASN A 112 0.30 21.93 1.60
C ASN A 112 -1.20 22.29 1.59
N PRO A 113 -1.76 22.75 0.46
CA PRO A 113 -3.15 23.17 0.42
C PRO A 113 -4.07 22.00 0.85
N PRO A 114 -5.07 22.27 1.71
CA PRO A 114 -5.93 21.22 2.25
C PRO A 114 -6.79 20.58 1.14
N PRO A 115 -7.37 19.39 1.39
CA PRO A 115 -8.43 18.85 0.56
C PRO A 115 -9.56 19.83 0.29
N SER A 116 -10.18 19.73 -0.90
CA SER A 116 -11.26 20.63 -1.35
C SER A 116 -12.47 20.72 -0.41
N SER A 117 -12.62 19.75 0.51
CA SER A 117 -13.63 19.81 1.56
C SER A 117 -13.17 19.10 2.84
N GLU A 118 -13.72 19.52 3.98
CA GLU A 118 -13.47 18.85 5.26
C GLU A 118 -13.94 17.39 5.24
N LYS A 119 -15.04 17.11 4.54
CA LYS A 119 -15.55 15.73 4.38
C LYS A 119 -14.54 14.84 3.65
N LEU A 120 -13.89 15.36 2.60
CA LEU A 120 -12.86 14.64 1.87
C LEU A 120 -11.63 14.41 2.75
N HIS A 121 -11.18 15.44 3.48
CA HIS A 121 -10.08 15.33 4.43
C HIS A 121 -10.33 14.25 5.47
N GLN A 122 -11.50 14.25 6.12
CA GLN A 122 -11.86 13.23 7.10
C GLN A 122 -11.88 11.82 6.49
N ARG A 123 -12.42 11.66 5.27
CA ARG A 123 -12.41 10.37 4.57
C ARG A 123 -11.00 9.85 4.31
N ILE A 124 -10.08 10.72 3.87
CA ILE A 124 -8.68 10.36 3.64
C ILE A 124 -8.02 9.87 4.95
N VAL A 125 -8.26 10.57 6.06
CA VAL A 125 -7.74 10.19 7.38
C VAL A 125 -8.31 8.85 7.84
N ASP A 126 -9.62 8.69 7.80
CA ASP A 126 -10.30 7.48 8.26
C ASP A 126 -9.93 6.25 7.42
N ASP A 127 -9.86 6.41 6.09
CA ASP A 127 -9.47 5.34 5.18
C ASP A 127 -8.00 4.96 5.38
N SER A 128 -7.10 5.92 5.62
CA SER A 128 -5.68 5.65 5.95
C SER A 128 -5.55 4.81 7.22
N LEU A 129 -6.27 5.20 8.27
CA LEU A 129 -6.26 4.47 9.54
C LEU A 129 -6.89 3.08 9.40
N THR A 130 -7.98 2.97 8.64
CA THR A 130 -8.64 1.69 8.36
C THR A 130 -7.68 0.73 7.67
N LEU A 131 -6.99 1.19 6.63
CA LEU A 131 -5.99 0.39 5.91
C LEU A 131 -4.84 -0.03 6.81
N CYS A 132 -4.26 0.90 7.56
CA CYS A 132 -3.10 0.60 8.42
C CYS A 132 -3.47 -0.36 9.55
N ARG A 133 -4.65 -0.21 10.18
CA ARG A 133 -5.14 -1.12 11.22
C ARG A 133 -5.45 -2.51 10.67
N ALA A 134 -6.08 -2.58 9.51
CA ALA A 134 -6.44 -3.85 8.90
C ALA A 134 -5.21 -4.65 8.43
N LEU A 135 -4.15 -3.95 7.98
CA LEU A 135 -2.94 -4.56 7.44
C LEU A 135 -1.78 -4.65 8.46
N GLY A 136 -1.94 -4.07 9.65
CA GLY A 136 -0.94 -4.10 10.72
C GLY A 136 0.27 -3.19 10.50
N TYR A 137 0.07 -2.04 9.84
CA TYR A 137 1.15 -1.06 9.63
C TYR A 137 1.19 -0.02 10.75
N ASP A 138 2.24 -0.04 11.55
CA ASP A 138 2.51 1.02 12.53
C ASP A 138 3.11 2.28 11.89
N LEU A 139 3.80 2.13 10.76
CA LEU A 139 4.25 3.24 9.93
C LEU A 139 3.93 2.89 8.47
N ASN A 140 3.34 3.83 7.74
CA ASN A 140 3.02 3.67 6.33
C ASN A 140 2.89 5.03 5.64
N THR A 141 3.00 5.04 4.31
CA THR A 141 2.32 6.06 3.50
C THR A 141 1.16 5.49 2.71
N VAL A 142 0.04 6.21 2.72
CA VAL A 142 -1.16 5.91 1.94
C VAL A 142 -1.38 7.03 0.93
N GLU A 143 -1.47 6.69 -0.35
CA GLU A 143 -1.70 7.60 -1.46
C GLU A 143 -3.12 7.50 -1.98
N PHE A 144 -3.75 8.65 -2.16
CA PHE A 144 -5.11 8.78 -2.68
C PHE A 144 -5.12 9.66 -3.93
N ALA A 145 -5.73 9.13 -4.99
CA ALA A 145 -6.14 9.88 -6.16
C ALA A 145 -7.63 10.20 -6.02
N VAL A 146 -8.00 11.48 -6.07
CA VAL A 146 -9.39 11.93 -5.90
C VAL A 146 -10.01 12.19 -7.26
N GLU A 147 -11.11 11.51 -7.57
CA GLU A 147 -11.90 11.70 -8.78
C GLU A 147 -13.37 11.90 -8.39
N GLY A 148 -13.98 13.01 -8.81
CA GLY A 148 -15.37 13.32 -8.47
C GLY A 148 -15.62 13.41 -6.95
N GLY A 149 -14.60 13.80 -6.17
CA GLY A 149 -14.66 13.88 -4.71
C GLY A 149 -14.54 12.54 -3.97
N VAL A 150 -14.24 11.44 -4.68
CA VAL A 150 -14.00 10.12 -4.08
C VAL A 150 -12.49 9.86 -3.98
N PRO A 151 -11.92 9.65 -2.78
CA PRO A 151 -10.50 9.32 -2.63
C PRO A 151 -10.28 7.82 -2.88
N TYR A 152 -9.68 7.49 -4.02
CA TYR A 152 -9.28 6.12 -4.36
C TYR A 152 -7.86 5.86 -3.84
N ALA A 153 -7.72 4.85 -2.97
CA ALA A 153 -6.41 4.40 -2.50
C ALA A 153 -5.67 3.66 -3.64
N ILE A 154 -4.50 4.15 -4.04
CA ILE A 154 -3.76 3.68 -5.23
C ILE A 154 -2.39 3.09 -4.89
N ASP A 155 -1.81 3.50 -3.76
CA ASP A 155 -0.64 2.92 -3.14
C ASP A 155 -0.81 3.04 -1.62
N PHE A 156 -0.72 1.94 -0.89
CA PHE A 156 -0.97 1.91 0.55
C PHE A 156 -0.13 0.84 1.25
N MET A 157 0.97 0.43 0.62
CA MET A 157 1.85 -0.64 1.09
C MET A 157 3.31 -0.17 1.11
N ASN A 158 3.55 1.01 1.70
CA ASN A 158 4.88 1.60 1.81
C ASN A 158 5.28 1.84 3.29
N PRO A 159 5.70 0.77 4.01
CA PRO A 159 6.00 0.84 5.44
C PRO A 159 7.33 1.53 5.78
N ALA A 160 8.13 1.90 4.78
CA ALA A 160 9.40 2.60 4.95
C ALA A 160 9.41 3.85 4.06
N PRO A 161 8.59 4.84 4.39
CA PRO A 161 8.38 5.98 3.50
C PRO A 161 9.61 6.89 3.44
N ASP A 162 9.77 7.58 2.32
CA ASP A 162 10.73 8.66 2.17
C ASP A 162 10.38 9.79 3.15
N ALA A 163 11.38 10.20 3.94
CA ALA A 163 11.30 11.29 4.90
C ALA A 163 12.56 12.16 4.83
N ASP A 164 13.26 12.22 3.69
CA ASP A 164 14.41 13.11 3.53
C ASP A 164 13.93 14.58 3.54
N ILE A 165 14.55 15.43 4.37
CA ILE A 165 14.17 16.85 4.51
C ILE A 165 14.22 17.62 3.18
N ASN A 166 15.10 17.25 2.26
CA ASN A 166 15.23 17.87 0.94
C ASN A 166 14.19 17.37 -0.06
N SER A 167 13.56 16.23 0.23
CA SER A 167 12.44 15.68 -0.55
C SER A 167 11.11 16.22 -0.02
N VAL A 168 10.82 15.98 1.26
CA VAL A 168 9.49 16.21 1.85
C VAL A 168 9.31 17.63 2.37
N GLY A 169 10.39 18.39 2.53
CA GLY A 169 10.39 19.72 3.12
C GLY A 169 10.34 19.71 4.65
N LYS A 170 10.73 20.84 5.26
CA LYS A 170 10.92 20.95 6.72
C LYS A 170 9.68 20.62 7.53
N GLU A 171 8.51 21.11 7.15
CA GLU A 171 7.26 20.91 7.92
C GLU A 171 6.86 19.44 7.99
N ASN A 172 6.89 18.73 6.86
CA ASN A 172 6.59 17.32 6.80
C ASN A 172 7.65 16.48 7.51
N PHE A 173 8.92 16.87 7.39
CA PHE A 173 10.05 16.25 8.09
C PHE A 173 9.89 16.34 9.62
N ASP A 174 9.66 17.55 10.13
CA ASP A 174 9.49 17.77 11.56
C ASP A 174 8.28 16.99 12.09
N TRP A 175 7.18 16.95 11.33
CA TRP A 175 6.00 16.18 11.73
C TRP A 175 6.30 14.69 11.86
N ILE A 176 6.90 14.08 10.82
CA ILE A 176 7.11 12.62 10.79
C ILE A 176 8.14 12.18 11.85
N VAL A 177 9.21 12.93 12.05
CA VAL A 177 10.22 12.63 13.07
C VAL A 177 9.61 12.66 14.47
N ASN A 178 8.83 13.70 14.80
CA ASN A 178 8.18 13.79 16.10
C ASN A 178 7.12 12.69 16.28
N ALA A 179 6.27 12.44 15.29
CA ALA A 179 5.23 11.43 15.38
C ALA A 179 5.82 10.02 15.58
N VAL A 180 6.89 9.67 14.86
CA VAL A 180 7.57 8.38 14.99
C VAL A 180 8.31 8.27 16.32
N ALA A 181 8.96 9.35 16.79
CA ALA A 181 9.62 9.36 18.09
C ALA A 181 8.61 9.13 19.24
N GLU A 182 7.46 9.81 19.21
CA GLU A 182 6.39 9.61 20.19
C GLU A 182 5.83 8.19 20.14
N MET A 183 5.62 7.64 18.95
CA MET A 183 5.20 6.24 18.78
C MET A 183 6.22 5.27 19.39
N ALA A 184 7.51 5.47 19.11
CA ALA A 184 8.58 4.62 19.61
C ALA A 184 8.70 4.67 21.14
N ILE A 185 8.59 5.86 21.74
CA ILE A 185 8.57 6.03 23.20
C ILE A 185 7.37 5.30 23.80
N LYS A 186 6.16 5.54 23.26
CA LYS A 186 4.92 4.89 23.72
C LYS A 186 5.02 3.37 23.64
N MET A 187 5.59 2.83 22.57
CA MET A 187 5.81 1.38 22.42
C MET A 187 6.79 0.86 23.46
N ALA A 188 7.91 1.55 23.70
CA ALA A 188 8.93 1.16 24.66
C ALA A 188 8.44 1.19 26.12
N GLU A 189 7.52 2.10 26.45
CA GLU A 189 6.90 2.19 27.78
C GLU A 189 5.69 1.25 27.96
N SER A 190 5.19 0.66 26.88
CA SER A 190 4.04 -0.23 26.92
C SER A 190 4.42 -1.68 27.21
N ASP A 191 3.49 -2.44 27.81
CA ASP A 191 3.58 -3.90 27.94
C ASP A 191 3.25 -4.63 26.61
N TYR A 192 3.04 -3.89 25.51
CA TYR A 192 2.67 -4.48 24.22
C TYR A 192 3.86 -5.26 23.65
N ASN A 193 3.66 -6.56 23.45
CA ASN A 193 4.64 -7.43 22.81
C ASN A 193 4.16 -7.82 21.41
N PRO A 194 4.69 -7.22 20.34
CA PRO A 194 4.28 -7.53 18.96
C PRO A 194 4.60 -8.99 18.57
N ALA A 195 5.52 -9.66 19.27
CA ALA A 195 5.78 -11.08 19.03
C ALA A 195 4.58 -11.95 19.41
N SER A 196 3.69 -11.52 20.31
CA SER A 196 2.54 -12.34 20.75
C SER A 196 1.59 -12.76 19.62
N GLU A 197 1.55 -12.01 18.52
CA GLU A 197 0.75 -12.34 17.33
C GLU A 197 1.46 -13.32 16.37
N LEU A 198 2.76 -13.52 16.55
CA LEU A 198 3.56 -14.38 15.70
C LEU A 198 3.50 -15.81 16.22
N ARG A 199 3.09 -16.75 15.36
CA ARG A 199 2.97 -18.18 15.74
C ARG A 199 4.25 -18.76 16.34
N TRP A 200 5.41 -18.26 15.92
CA TRP A 200 6.70 -18.71 16.46
C TRP A 200 6.99 -18.17 17.87
N ALA A 201 6.30 -17.15 18.36
CA ALA A 201 6.51 -16.66 19.71
C ALA A 201 6.13 -17.69 20.78
N ALA A 202 5.17 -18.57 20.49
CA ALA A 202 4.87 -19.71 21.35
C ALA A 202 6.08 -20.66 21.50
N PHE A 203 6.91 -20.78 20.46
CA PHE A 203 8.14 -21.58 20.52
C PHE A 203 9.23 -20.89 21.37
N LEU A 204 9.41 -19.57 21.25
CA LEU A 204 10.42 -18.83 22.03
C LEU A 204 10.01 -18.61 23.49
N ASN A 205 8.72 -18.48 23.78
CA ASN A 205 8.21 -18.25 25.14
C ASN A 205 8.15 -19.54 25.99
N GLY A 206 8.42 -20.71 25.39
CA GLY A 206 8.26 -22.02 26.03
C GLY A 206 6.80 -22.43 26.16
N ALA A 207 6.54 -23.75 26.16
CA ALA A 207 5.18 -24.26 26.36
C ALA A 207 4.63 -23.77 27.72
N PRO A 208 3.37 -23.29 27.79
CA PRO A 208 2.77 -22.92 29.06
C PRO A 208 2.83 -24.14 29.99
N ALA A 209 3.33 -23.93 31.22
CA ALA A 209 3.39 -24.98 32.23
C ALA A 209 1.98 -25.59 32.40
N PRO A 210 1.84 -26.92 32.43
CA PRO A 210 0.52 -27.55 32.54
C PRO A 210 -0.17 -27.02 33.80
N GLY A 211 -1.30 -26.33 33.58
CA GLY A 211 -2.09 -25.74 34.65
C GLY A 211 -2.48 -26.80 35.67
N LYS A 212 -2.28 -26.50 36.95
CA LYS A 212 -2.72 -27.38 38.04
C LYS A 212 -4.22 -27.59 37.90
N VAL A 213 -4.62 -28.81 37.53
CA VAL A 213 -6.00 -29.26 37.55
C VAL A 213 -6.49 -29.10 39.00
N ALA A 214 -7.44 -28.20 39.22
CA ALA A 214 -8.06 -28.05 40.53
C ALA A 214 -8.77 -29.36 40.87
N ALA A 215 -8.30 -30.02 41.93
CA ALA A 215 -8.93 -31.23 42.45
C ALA A 215 -10.36 -30.91 42.88
N GLY A 216 -11.34 -31.44 42.14
CA GLY A 216 -12.74 -31.34 42.49
C GLY A 216 -12.97 -31.93 43.87
N LYS A 217 -13.55 -31.14 44.78
CA LYS A 217 -14.01 -31.63 46.08
C LYS A 217 -15.25 -32.51 45.85
N LYS A 218 -15.18 -33.74 46.37
CA LYS A 218 -16.30 -34.67 46.52
C LYS A 218 -17.28 -34.16 47.58
#